data_AF-A0A8S1LP93-F1
#
_entry.id   AF-A0A8S1LP93-F1
#
_cell.length_a   1.000
_cell.length_b   1.000
_cell.length_c   1.000
_cell.angle_alpha   90.00
_cell.angle_beta   90.00
_cell.angle_gamma   90.00
#
_symmetry.space_group_name_H-M   'P 1'
#
loop_
_entity.id
_entity.type
_entity.pdbx_description
1 polymer ?
#
loop_
_entity_poly.entity_id
_entity_poly.type
_entity_poly.pdbx_seq_one_letter_code
_entity_poly.pdbx_strand_id
1 'polypeptide(L)'
;MITNFKELPSNSQTIINALKDLNILDNNNEFQSQQQISIRLQSFFENAQQKSQFLKSLFKIFEKETQEEGNLQKKLKLLLLLHILLSSSIARSELSKIFISKQINIQINNTTLGKVCQQYYFYLYKLASQTTFINEDVINGDILIYFTLSNQCNLGISIQSLIEDVESFQNNQLIGNIVKSIYYDLQNIAIFIIKDVKSLIENQHNIKQNKLHILELYKECQVLQQKMLGFYRFNRHFSHFNQIMPPFSLIIEQHYLKELQDNKPKIHSLKHLSKLSEEHVKFQPQTSKQRQMIQFEFVEKKQQQESPQFSFSN
;
A
#
# COMPACT_ATOMS: atom_id res chain seq x y z
N MET A 1 8.22 -12.67 -37.75
CA MET A 1 7.65 -13.46 -36.64
C MET A 1 8.77 -13.81 -35.68
N ILE A 2 8.78 -13.26 -34.47
CA ILE A 2 9.72 -13.67 -33.42
C ILE A 2 8.89 -13.83 -32.15
N THR A 3 8.36 -15.03 -31.94
CA THR A 3 7.73 -15.44 -30.68
C THR A 3 8.79 -16.06 -29.79
N ASN A 4 9.47 -15.24 -28.98
CA ASN A 4 10.22 -15.72 -27.82
C ASN A 4 9.26 -15.91 -26.64
N PHE A 5 8.29 -16.81 -26.76
CA PHE A 5 7.55 -17.30 -25.59
C PHE A 5 8.44 -18.30 -24.87
N LYS A 6 9.30 -17.79 -23.96
CA LYS A 6 9.95 -18.65 -22.98
C LYS A 6 8.87 -19.31 -22.14
N GLU A 7 8.82 -20.63 -22.27
CA GLU A 7 7.94 -21.58 -21.61
C GLU A 7 7.51 -21.15 -20.21
N LEU A 8 6.21 -21.30 -19.95
CA LEU A 8 5.65 -21.29 -18.61
C LEU A 8 6.46 -22.30 -17.74
N PRO A 9 6.96 -21.92 -16.56
CA PRO A 9 7.70 -22.84 -15.70
C PRO A 9 6.91 -24.12 -15.46
N SER A 10 7.58 -25.26 -15.26
CA SER A 10 6.96 -26.58 -15.07
C SER A 10 5.87 -26.66 -13.98
N ASN A 11 5.82 -25.70 -13.06
CA ASN A 11 4.79 -25.59 -11.99
C ASN A 11 3.58 -24.72 -12.35
N SER A 12 3.48 -24.22 -13.57
CA SER A 12 2.40 -23.27 -13.95
C SER A 12 1.01 -23.91 -13.92
N GLN A 13 0.92 -25.22 -14.20
CA GLN A 13 -0.36 -25.92 -14.19
C GLN A 13 -0.97 -25.97 -12.77
N THR A 14 -0.14 -26.22 -11.75
CA THR A 14 -0.58 -26.23 -10.34
C THR A 14 -1.12 -24.88 -9.90
N ILE A 15 -0.51 -23.80 -10.39
CA ILE A 15 -0.92 -22.42 -10.08
C ILE A 15 -2.20 -22.07 -10.83
N ILE A 16 -2.30 -22.41 -12.12
CA ILE A 16 -3.54 -22.23 -12.89
C ILE A 16 -4.69 -22.97 -12.22
N ASN A 17 -4.47 -24.21 -11.74
CA ASN A 17 -5.46 -24.96 -10.99
C ASN A 17 -5.87 -24.22 -9.71
N ALA A 18 -4.91 -23.70 -8.93
CA ALA A 18 -5.22 -22.89 -7.74
C ALA A 18 -6.03 -21.62 -8.07
N LEU A 19 -5.73 -20.95 -9.18
CA LEU A 19 -6.47 -19.77 -9.63
C LEU A 19 -7.89 -20.13 -10.11
N LYS A 20 -8.08 -21.31 -10.73
CA LYS A 20 -9.40 -21.84 -11.07
C LYS A 20 -10.21 -22.20 -9.83
N ASP A 21 -9.62 -22.88 -8.85
CA ASP A 21 -10.27 -23.20 -7.58
C ASP A 21 -10.75 -21.94 -6.83
N LEU A 22 -10.07 -20.81 -7.08
CA LEU A 22 -10.41 -19.50 -6.52
C LEU A 22 -11.34 -18.66 -7.42
N ASN A 23 -11.86 -19.22 -8.52
CA ASN A 23 -12.67 -18.54 -9.53
C ASN A 23 -12.01 -17.25 -10.08
N ILE A 24 -10.68 -17.15 -10.05
CA ILE A 24 -9.93 -15.95 -10.48
C ILE A 24 -9.98 -15.80 -12.00
N LEU A 25 -9.96 -16.94 -12.71
CA LEU A 25 -9.97 -16.99 -14.18
C LEU A 25 -11.39 -17.06 -14.76
N ASP A 26 -12.42 -16.84 -13.94
CA ASP A 26 -13.81 -16.84 -14.40
C ASP A 26 -14.28 -15.44 -14.76
N ASN A 27 -15.17 -15.34 -15.76
CA ASN A 27 -15.70 -14.07 -16.27
C ASN A 27 -16.85 -13.47 -15.44
N ASN A 28 -17.14 -14.01 -14.26
CA ASN A 28 -18.18 -13.50 -13.36
C ASN A 28 -17.62 -12.44 -12.38
N ASN A 29 -18.50 -11.85 -11.55
CA ASN A 29 -18.11 -10.88 -10.51
C ASN A 29 -17.85 -11.54 -9.14
N GLU A 30 -17.87 -12.86 -9.05
CA GLU A 30 -17.64 -13.57 -7.79
C GLU A 30 -16.16 -13.56 -7.43
N PHE A 31 -15.87 -13.37 -6.15
CA PHE A 31 -14.51 -13.42 -5.65
C PHE A 31 -14.49 -14.10 -4.29
N GLN A 32 -13.56 -15.03 -4.13
CA GLN A 32 -13.43 -15.79 -2.88
C GLN A 32 -12.98 -14.89 -1.73
N SER A 33 -13.38 -15.25 -0.52
CA SER A 33 -12.96 -14.52 0.67
C SER A 33 -11.43 -14.61 0.87
N GLN A 34 -10.86 -13.62 1.55
CA GLN A 34 -9.43 -13.60 1.86
C GLN A 34 -8.98 -14.85 2.64
N GLN A 35 -9.84 -15.40 3.50
CA GLN A 35 -9.56 -16.63 4.25
C GLN A 35 -9.44 -17.84 3.31
N GLN A 36 -10.37 -18.00 2.36
CA GLN A 36 -10.32 -19.09 1.37
C GLN A 36 -9.08 -18.98 0.48
N ILE A 37 -8.75 -17.75 0.04
CA ILE A 37 -7.52 -17.48 -0.71
C ILE A 37 -6.30 -17.88 0.11
N SER A 38 -6.24 -17.47 1.38
CA SER A 38 -5.12 -17.80 2.26
C SER A 38 -4.94 -19.30 2.44
N ILE A 39 -6.03 -20.04 2.71
CA ILE A 39 -6.02 -21.51 2.85
C ILE A 39 -5.53 -22.14 1.54
N ARG A 40 -6.09 -21.72 0.41
CA ARG A 40 -5.78 -22.33 -0.88
C ARG A 40 -4.32 -22.10 -1.30
N LEU A 41 -3.76 -20.95 -0.93
CA LEU A 41 -2.40 -20.59 -1.33
C LEU A 41 -1.33 -20.98 -0.30
N GLN A 42 -1.73 -21.46 0.89
CA GLN A 42 -0.83 -21.75 2.01
C GLN A 42 0.37 -22.60 1.60
N SER A 43 0.14 -23.68 0.83
CA SER A 43 1.19 -24.61 0.42
C SER A 43 2.25 -23.99 -0.48
N PHE A 44 1.93 -22.90 -1.20
CA PHE A 44 2.93 -22.18 -2.00
C PHE A 44 3.86 -21.31 -1.15
N PHE A 45 3.57 -21.12 0.13
CA PHE A 45 4.34 -20.27 1.04
C PHE A 45 5.09 -21.05 2.12
N GLU A 46 5.07 -22.38 2.10
CA GLU A 46 5.73 -23.25 3.09
C GLU A 46 7.25 -23.06 3.13
N ASN A 47 7.88 -22.78 1.98
CA ASN A 47 9.29 -22.44 1.92
C ASN A 47 9.62 -21.35 0.90
N ALA A 48 10.81 -20.76 1.05
CA ALA A 48 11.24 -19.60 0.27
C ALA A 48 11.33 -19.88 -1.25
N GLN A 49 11.74 -21.10 -1.64
CA GLN A 49 11.90 -21.45 -3.05
C GLN A 49 10.53 -21.60 -3.75
N GLN A 50 9.61 -22.33 -3.13
CA GLN A 50 8.24 -22.47 -3.62
C GLN A 50 7.54 -21.12 -3.70
N LYS A 51 7.69 -20.28 -2.68
CA LYS A 51 7.16 -18.91 -2.67
C LYS A 51 7.66 -18.11 -3.87
N SER A 52 8.98 -18.10 -4.08
CA SER A 52 9.57 -17.35 -5.19
C SER A 52 9.07 -17.83 -6.55
N GLN A 53 8.99 -19.14 -6.73
CA GLN A 53 8.47 -19.75 -7.96
C GLN A 53 6.99 -19.43 -8.18
N PHE A 54 6.19 -19.50 -7.11
CA PHE A 54 4.77 -19.15 -7.14
C PHE A 54 4.58 -17.69 -7.54
N LEU A 55 5.23 -16.74 -6.86
CA LEU A 55 5.08 -15.31 -7.14
C LEU A 55 5.51 -14.95 -8.56
N LYS A 56 6.64 -15.50 -9.04
CA LYS A 56 7.11 -15.28 -10.41
C LYS A 56 6.13 -15.83 -11.45
N SER A 57 5.56 -17.01 -11.20
CA SER A 57 4.64 -17.66 -12.12
C SER A 57 3.26 -17.01 -12.11
N LEU A 58 2.74 -16.65 -10.94
CA LEU A 58 1.53 -15.82 -10.79
C LEU A 58 1.68 -14.52 -11.58
N PHE A 59 2.83 -13.86 -11.46
CA PHE A 59 3.07 -12.61 -12.16
C PHE A 59 3.17 -12.77 -13.68
N LYS A 60 3.73 -13.89 -14.17
CA LYS A 60 3.68 -14.23 -15.60
C LYS A 60 2.24 -14.43 -16.09
N ILE A 61 1.39 -15.08 -15.30
CA ILE A 61 -0.03 -15.25 -15.63
C ILE A 61 -0.72 -13.87 -15.67
N PHE A 62 -0.47 -13.03 -14.67
CA PHE A 62 -0.98 -11.66 -14.65
C PHE A 62 -0.55 -10.86 -15.90
N GLU A 63 0.73 -10.91 -16.28
CA GLU A 63 1.26 -10.26 -17.48
C GLU A 63 0.57 -10.74 -18.75
N LYS A 64 0.35 -12.05 -18.89
CA LYS A 64 -0.38 -12.61 -20.03
C LYS A 64 -1.82 -12.11 -20.07
N GLU A 65 -2.58 -12.30 -19.00
CA GLU A 65 -4.02 -11.99 -18.93
C GLU A 65 -4.29 -10.48 -19.04
N THR A 66 -3.34 -9.63 -18.64
CA THR A 66 -3.45 -8.17 -18.77
C THR A 66 -3.17 -7.64 -20.16
N GLN A 67 -2.45 -8.41 -21.00
CA GLN A 67 -2.19 -8.06 -22.40
C GLN A 67 -3.28 -8.55 -23.36
N GLU A 68 -4.09 -9.52 -22.96
CA GLU A 68 -5.24 -9.96 -23.77
C GLU A 68 -6.32 -8.87 -23.83
N GLU A 69 -6.95 -8.68 -24.99
CA GLU A 69 -8.03 -7.71 -25.16
C GLU A 69 -9.32 -8.19 -24.45
N GLY A 70 -10.05 -7.28 -23.79
CA GLY A 70 -11.28 -7.61 -23.07
C GLY A 70 -11.07 -8.24 -21.68
N ASN A 71 -12.07 -8.97 -21.18
CA ASN A 71 -12.11 -9.68 -19.88
C ASN A 71 -11.72 -8.84 -18.65
N LEU A 72 -12.30 -7.66 -18.49
CA LEU A 72 -12.02 -6.74 -17.37
C LEU A 72 -12.23 -7.39 -15.99
N GLN A 73 -13.20 -8.30 -15.85
CA GLN A 73 -13.46 -9.03 -14.60
C GLN A 73 -12.25 -9.85 -14.17
N LYS A 74 -11.69 -10.67 -15.06
CA LYS A 74 -10.47 -11.46 -14.78
C LYS A 74 -9.31 -10.57 -14.36
N LYS A 75 -9.10 -9.46 -15.07
CA LYS A 75 -8.04 -8.48 -14.76
C LYS A 75 -8.23 -7.89 -13.37
N LEU A 76 -9.44 -7.47 -13.03
CA LEU A 76 -9.77 -6.95 -11.70
C LEU A 76 -9.60 -8.00 -10.59
N LYS A 77 -9.98 -9.27 -10.83
CA LYS A 77 -9.75 -10.36 -9.88
C LYS A 77 -8.26 -10.63 -9.66
N LEU A 78 -7.46 -10.64 -10.71
CA LEU A 78 -6.01 -10.79 -10.59
C LEU A 78 -5.39 -9.61 -9.85
N LEU A 79 -5.80 -8.37 -10.15
CA LEU A 79 -5.36 -7.19 -9.41
C LEU A 79 -5.74 -7.28 -7.92
N LEU A 80 -6.97 -7.73 -7.61
CA LEU A 80 -7.41 -7.90 -6.23
C LEU A 80 -6.63 -9.00 -5.50
N LEU A 81 -6.31 -10.10 -6.19
CA LEU A 81 -5.43 -11.13 -5.63
C LEU A 81 -4.02 -10.57 -5.35
N LEU A 82 -3.46 -9.80 -6.27
CA LEU A 82 -2.16 -9.15 -6.07
C LEU A 82 -2.21 -8.15 -4.91
N HIS A 83 -3.31 -7.41 -4.75
CA HIS A 83 -3.51 -6.53 -3.60
C HIS A 83 -3.45 -7.32 -2.30
N ILE A 84 -4.21 -8.42 -2.16
CA ILE A 84 -4.17 -9.28 -0.97
C ILE A 84 -2.73 -9.75 -0.65
N LEU A 85 -1.98 -10.14 -1.68
CA LEU A 85 -0.59 -10.57 -1.52
C LEU A 85 0.36 -9.42 -1.14
N LEU A 86 0.19 -8.23 -1.72
CA LEU A 86 0.93 -7.01 -1.33
C LEU A 86 0.59 -6.58 0.11
N SER A 87 -0.63 -6.79 0.57
CA SER A 87 -1.00 -6.50 1.96
C SER A 87 -0.47 -7.57 2.93
N SER A 88 -0.05 -8.75 2.47
CA SER A 88 0.48 -9.84 3.32
C SER A 88 1.94 -9.63 3.71
N SER A 89 2.33 -9.94 4.96
CA SER A 89 3.74 -9.91 5.38
C SER A 89 4.63 -10.94 4.66
N ILE A 90 4.03 -12.04 4.19
CA ILE A 90 4.74 -13.21 3.63
C ILE A 90 5.25 -12.92 2.21
N ALA A 91 4.43 -12.28 1.37
CA ALA A 91 4.70 -12.09 -0.05
C ALA A 91 5.10 -10.66 -0.44
N ARG A 92 4.74 -9.65 0.38
CA ARG A 92 4.82 -8.22 0.02
C ARG A 92 6.17 -7.80 -0.56
N SER A 93 7.28 -8.08 0.13
CA SER A 93 8.60 -7.59 -0.29
C SER A 93 9.02 -8.18 -1.65
N GLU A 94 8.90 -9.50 -1.81
CA GLU A 94 9.29 -10.18 -3.05
C GLU A 94 8.36 -9.83 -4.21
N LEU A 95 7.06 -9.79 -3.96
CA LEU A 95 6.09 -9.39 -4.97
C LEU A 95 6.31 -7.94 -5.42
N SER A 96 6.60 -7.03 -4.50
CA SER A 96 6.86 -5.62 -4.84
C SER A 96 8.04 -5.47 -5.79
N LYS A 97 9.14 -6.20 -5.53
CA LYS A 97 10.33 -6.21 -6.41
C LYS A 97 9.98 -6.70 -7.82
N ILE A 98 9.20 -7.79 -7.91
CA ILE A 98 8.74 -8.32 -9.20
C ILE A 98 7.86 -7.27 -9.92
N PHE A 99 6.88 -6.70 -9.21
CA PHE A 99 5.90 -5.77 -9.75
C PHE A 99 6.56 -4.51 -10.35
N ILE A 100 7.54 -3.93 -9.64
CA ILE A 100 8.23 -2.70 -10.06
C ILE A 100 9.15 -2.95 -11.25
N SER A 101 9.85 -4.10 -11.26
CA SER A 101 10.85 -4.43 -12.30
C SER A 101 10.27 -4.59 -13.70
N LYS A 102 8.97 -4.85 -13.82
CA LYS A 102 8.35 -5.30 -15.07
C LYS A 102 7.51 -4.24 -15.81
N GLN A 103 7.02 -3.22 -15.13
CA GLN A 103 6.15 -2.14 -15.67
C GLN A 103 5.22 -2.61 -16.82
N ILE A 104 4.05 -3.15 -16.46
CA ILE A 104 3.11 -3.72 -17.43
C ILE A 104 2.14 -2.64 -17.91
N ASN A 105 1.92 -2.57 -19.22
CA ASN A 105 0.82 -1.81 -19.78
C ASN A 105 -0.42 -2.71 -19.89
N ILE A 106 -1.41 -2.51 -19.02
CA ILE A 106 -2.66 -3.29 -19.08
C ILE A 106 -3.49 -2.81 -20.26
N GLN A 107 -3.82 -3.74 -21.16
CA GLN A 107 -4.75 -3.48 -22.25
C GLN A 107 -6.16 -3.31 -21.69
N ILE A 108 -6.78 -2.14 -21.88
CA ILE A 108 -8.13 -1.84 -21.41
C ILE A 108 -8.99 -1.28 -22.54
N ASN A 109 -10.28 -1.59 -22.51
CA ASN A 109 -11.26 -0.91 -23.34
C ASN A 109 -11.57 0.45 -22.71
N ASN A 110 -11.91 1.47 -23.51
CA ASN A 110 -12.21 2.84 -23.02
C ASN A 110 -13.61 2.94 -22.36
N THR A 111 -13.90 2.05 -21.42
CA THR A 111 -15.10 2.06 -20.58
C THR A 111 -14.76 2.57 -19.19
N THR A 112 -15.77 2.98 -18.40
CA THR A 112 -15.56 3.38 -17.01
C THR A 112 -14.88 2.28 -16.20
N LEU A 113 -15.33 1.03 -16.35
CA LEU A 113 -14.70 -0.13 -15.69
C LEU A 113 -13.26 -0.36 -16.15
N GLY A 114 -12.96 -0.10 -17.43
CA GLY A 114 -11.59 -0.14 -17.95
C GLY A 114 -10.69 0.90 -17.27
N LYS A 115 -11.19 2.13 -17.10
CA LYS A 115 -10.48 3.20 -16.36
C LYS A 115 -10.26 2.83 -14.90
N VAL A 116 -11.26 2.25 -14.23
CA VAL A 116 -11.12 1.71 -12.86
C VAL A 116 -10.02 0.65 -12.80
N CYS A 117 -10.01 -0.29 -13.74
CA CYS A 117 -8.98 -1.33 -13.80
C CYS A 117 -7.56 -0.75 -13.96
N GLN A 118 -7.38 0.25 -14.84
CA GLN A 118 -6.09 0.90 -15.05
C GLN A 118 -5.64 1.70 -13.84
N GLN A 119 -6.54 2.49 -13.23
CA GLN A 119 -6.20 3.25 -12.03
C GLN A 119 -5.90 2.34 -10.83
N TYR A 120 -6.62 1.23 -10.70
CA TYR A 120 -6.35 0.26 -9.65
C TYR A 120 -4.99 -0.42 -9.82
N TYR A 121 -4.59 -0.75 -11.05
CA TYR A 121 -3.23 -1.21 -11.32
C TYR A 121 -2.18 -0.16 -10.92
N PHE A 122 -2.38 1.10 -11.31
CA PHE A 122 -1.46 2.18 -10.96
C PHE A 122 -1.35 2.38 -9.45
N TYR A 123 -2.46 2.29 -8.73
CA TYR A 123 -2.51 2.31 -7.27
C TYR A 123 -1.65 1.18 -6.65
N LEU A 124 -1.80 -0.06 -7.14
CA LEU A 124 -0.99 -1.19 -6.66
C LEU A 124 0.49 -1.04 -7.03
N TYR A 125 0.79 -0.45 -8.18
CA TYR A 125 2.17 -0.17 -8.59
C TYR A 125 2.84 0.81 -7.63
N LYS A 126 2.12 1.87 -7.26
CA LYS A 126 2.60 2.83 -6.27
C LYS A 126 2.74 2.23 -4.88
N LEU A 127 1.78 1.41 -4.45
CA LEU A 127 1.85 0.67 -3.19
C LEU A 127 3.09 -0.24 -3.11
N ALA A 128 3.38 -0.98 -4.18
CA ALA A 128 4.58 -1.80 -4.31
C ALA A 128 5.86 -0.94 -4.25
N SER A 129 5.89 0.18 -4.98
CA SER A 129 7.06 1.09 -5.00
C SER A 129 7.36 1.70 -3.63
N GLN A 130 6.32 2.00 -2.85
CA GLN A 130 6.46 2.51 -1.49
C GLN A 130 7.03 1.45 -0.56
N THR A 131 6.58 0.20 -0.71
CA THR A 131 7.12 -0.92 0.06
C THR A 131 8.63 -1.07 -0.18
N THR A 132 9.11 -0.98 -1.42
CA THR A 132 10.55 -1.06 -1.70
C THR A 132 11.28 0.19 -1.22
N PHE A 133 10.74 1.38 -1.45
CA PHE A 133 11.33 2.64 -0.98
C PHE A 133 11.50 2.67 0.54
N ILE A 134 10.47 2.26 1.29
CA ILE A 134 10.50 2.19 2.76
C ILE A 134 11.51 1.15 3.26
N ASN A 135 11.64 0.02 2.57
CA ASN A 135 12.54 -1.05 2.99
C ASN A 135 14.00 -0.85 2.55
N GLU A 136 14.25 -0.06 1.51
CA GLU A 136 15.58 0.08 0.91
C GLU A 136 16.26 1.42 1.26
N ASP A 137 15.52 2.52 1.57
CA ASP A 137 16.13 3.85 1.70
C ASP A 137 15.53 4.84 2.73
N VAL A 138 14.64 4.45 3.66
CA VAL A 138 14.13 5.41 4.66
C VAL A 138 15.07 5.55 5.86
N ILE A 139 15.83 6.65 5.85
CA ILE A 139 16.34 7.30 7.06
C ILE A 139 15.13 7.66 7.93
N ASN A 140 15.05 7.14 9.15
CA ASN A 140 14.06 7.56 10.14
C ASN A 140 13.99 9.11 10.19
N GLY A 141 12.84 9.69 9.86
CA GLY A 141 12.58 11.14 9.98
C GLY A 141 12.53 11.94 8.68
N ASP A 142 12.56 11.32 7.49
CA ASP A 142 12.32 12.07 6.25
C ASP A 142 10.83 12.38 6.07
N ILE A 143 10.48 13.67 6.14
CA ILE A 143 9.11 14.19 5.97
C ILE A 143 8.50 13.75 4.62
N LEU A 144 9.33 13.46 3.62
CA LEU A 144 8.89 12.99 2.30
C LEU A 144 8.03 11.72 2.35
N ILE A 145 8.21 10.87 3.36
CA ILE A 145 7.42 9.65 3.52
C ILE A 145 5.93 9.99 3.68
N TYR A 146 5.59 11.02 4.43
CA TYR A 146 4.19 11.38 4.69
C TYR A 146 3.51 11.95 3.44
N PHE A 147 4.22 12.74 2.64
CA PHE A 147 3.71 13.21 1.35
C PHE A 147 3.49 12.05 0.38
N THR A 148 4.44 11.10 0.35
CA THR A 148 4.32 9.89 -0.47
C THR A 148 3.10 9.06 -0.08
N LEU A 149 2.89 8.87 1.23
CA LEU A 149 1.75 8.15 1.77
C LEU A 149 0.42 8.91 1.59
N SER A 150 0.40 10.23 1.74
CA SER A 150 -0.79 11.05 1.43
C SER A 150 -1.17 10.93 -0.05
N ASN A 151 -0.17 10.90 -0.95
CA ASN A 151 -0.42 10.67 -2.36
C ASN A 151 -1.03 9.29 -2.63
N GLN A 152 -0.63 8.23 -1.90
CA GLN A 152 -1.28 6.93 -1.98
C GLN A 152 -2.77 7.02 -1.64
N CYS A 153 -3.12 7.78 -0.61
CA CYS A 153 -4.52 8.02 -0.26
C CYS A 153 -5.26 8.77 -1.37
N ASN A 154 -4.67 9.82 -1.94
CA ASN A 154 -5.26 10.56 -3.05
C ASN A 154 -5.57 9.66 -4.26
N LEU A 155 -4.66 8.72 -4.59
CA LEU A 155 -4.89 7.75 -5.65
C LEU A 155 -6.07 6.82 -5.33
N GLY A 156 -6.11 6.24 -4.12
CA GLY A 156 -7.21 5.37 -3.69
C GLY A 156 -8.57 6.09 -3.70
N ILE A 157 -8.60 7.36 -3.27
CA ILE A 157 -9.80 8.20 -3.30
C ILE A 157 -10.24 8.48 -4.75
N SER A 158 -9.31 8.75 -5.67
CA SER A 158 -9.64 8.99 -7.08
C SER A 158 -10.21 7.77 -7.81
N ILE A 159 -9.88 6.56 -7.36
CA ILE A 159 -10.50 5.34 -7.90
C ILE A 159 -11.99 5.30 -7.55
N GLN A 160 -12.39 5.81 -6.39
CA GLN A 160 -13.80 5.80 -5.98
C GLN A 160 -14.67 6.67 -6.87
N SER A 161 -14.20 7.86 -7.23
CA SER A 161 -14.96 8.72 -8.15
C SER A 161 -15.19 8.05 -9.51
N LEU A 162 -14.26 7.20 -9.96
CA LEU A 162 -14.47 6.40 -11.17
C LEU A 162 -15.42 5.21 -10.95
N ILE A 163 -15.45 4.64 -9.75
CA ILE A 163 -16.36 3.55 -9.40
C ILE A 163 -17.80 4.04 -9.29
N GLU A 164 -18.03 5.27 -8.80
CA GLU A 164 -19.36 5.89 -8.74
C GLU A 164 -20.05 5.94 -10.11
N ASP A 165 -19.27 6.12 -11.18
CA ASP A 165 -19.73 6.15 -12.56
C ASP A 165 -19.97 4.75 -13.18
N VAL A 166 -19.66 3.67 -12.46
CA VAL A 166 -19.89 2.30 -12.95
C VAL A 166 -21.34 1.90 -12.69
N GLU A 167 -22.03 1.45 -13.73
CA GLU A 167 -23.42 0.98 -13.62
C GLU A 167 -23.56 -0.11 -12.54
N SER A 168 -24.53 0.08 -11.65
CA SER A 168 -24.85 -0.86 -10.57
C SER A 168 -23.65 -1.22 -9.67
N PHE A 169 -22.68 -0.31 -9.50
CA PHE A 169 -21.46 -0.58 -8.72
C PHE A 169 -21.74 -1.08 -7.29
N GLN A 170 -22.83 -0.62 -6.68
CA GLN A 170 -23.27 -0.96 -5.32
C GLN A 170 -23.53 -2.47 -5.14
N ASN A 171 -24.02 -3.11 -6.20
CA ASN A 171 -24.36 -4.54 -6.21
C ASN A 171 -23.24 -5.41 -6.82
N ASN A 172 -22.16 -4.79 -7.30
CA ASN A 172 -21.03 -5.51 -7.88
C ASN A 172 -20.09 -5.99 -6.77
N GLN A 173 -20.15 -7.27 -6.44
CA GLN A 173 -19.36 -7.88 -5.37
C GLN A 173 -17.84 -7.70 -5.56
N LEU A 174 -17.34 -7.80 -6.81
CA LEU A 174 -15.92 -7.61 -7.11
C LEU A 174 -15.47 -6.17 -6.83
N ILE A 175 -16.26 -5.18 -7.28
CA ILE A 175 -16.00 -3.77 -6.96
C ILE A 175 -16.06 -3.55 -5.46
N GLY A 176 -17.06 -4.10 -4.77
CA GLY A 176 -17.17 -4.02 -3.33
C GLY A 176 -15.92 -4.54 -2.61
N ASN A 177 -15.37 -5.67 -3.04
CA ASN A 177 -14.14 -6.22 -2.47
C ASN A 177 -12.90 -5.34 -2.76
N ILE A 178 -12.81 -4.73 -3.95
CA ILE A 178 -11.73 -3.77 -4.28
C ILE A 178 -11.82 -2.55 -3.37
N VAL A 179 -13.01 -1.97 -3.23
CA VAL A 179 -13.26 -0.83 -2.35
C VAL A 179 -12.93 -1.19 -0.90
N LYS A 180 -13.29 -2.40 -0.45
CA LYS A 180 -12.93 -2.91 0.88
C LYS A 180 -11.42 -2.97 1.11
N SER A 181 -10.66 -3.49 0.15
CA SER A 181 -9.19 -3.53 0.27
C SER A 181 -8.57 -2.13 0.30
N ILE A 182 -9.01 -1.23 -0.60
CA ILE A 182 -8.56 0.17 -0.63
C ILE A 182 -8.93 0.89 0.69
N TYR A 183 -10.11 0.62 1.25
CA TYR A 183 -10.54 1.19 2.52
C TYR A 183 -9.57 0.91 3.66
N TYR A 184 -9.17 -0.34 3.85
CA TYR A 184 -8.26 -0.69 4.95
C TYR A 184 -6.87 -0.12 4.77
N ASP A 185 -6.35 -0.08 3.53
CA ASP A 185 -5.07 0.57 3.23
C ASP A 185 -5.10 2.05 3.60
N LEU A 186 -6.06 2.79 3.05
CA LEU A 186 -6.18 4.23 3.22
C LEU A 186 -6.43 4.62 4.67
N GLN A 187 -7.25 3.83 5.37
CA GLN A 187 -7.48 4.01 6.78
C GLN A 187 -6.18 3.85 7.59
N ASN A 188 -5.42 2.78 7.37
CA ASN A 188 -4.18 2.54 8.09
C ASN A 188 -3.14 3.63 7.80
N ILE A 189 -3.01 4.04 6.54
CA ILE A 189 -2.10 5.10 6.10
C ILE A 189 -2.49 6.45 6.73
N ALA A 190 -3.76 6.84 6.66
CA ALA A 190 -4.23 8.11 7.22
C ALA A 190 -4.03 8.17 8.74
N ILE A 191 -4.30 7.08 9.46
CA ILE A 191 -4.05 6.98 10.91
C ILE A 191 -2.58 7.18 11.22
N PHE A 192 -1.71 6.49 10.48
CA PHE A 192 -0.27 6.59 10.66
C PHE A 192 0.21 8.03 10.48
N ILE A 193 -0.15 8.67 9.35
CA ILE A 193 0.21 10.06 9.07
C ILE A 193 -0.29 10.98 10.19
N ILE A 194 -1.57 10.94 10.54
CA ILE A 194 -2.17 11.88 11.51
C ILE A 194 -1.53 11.75 12.89
N LYS A 195 -1.33 10.52 13.38
CA LYS A 195 -0.73 10.28 14.70
C LYS A 195 0.73 10.72 14.74
N ASP A 196 1.49 10.40 13.70
CA ASP A 196 2.93 10.65 13.69
C ASP A 196 3.22 12.13 13.47
N VAL A 197 2.47 12.80 12.58
CA VAL A 197 2.57 14.26 12.40
C VAL A 197 2.17 15.02 13.66
N LYS A 198 1.16 14.56 14.40
CA LYS A 198 0.80 15.13 15.70
C LYS A 198 1.99 15.05 16.66
N SER A 199 2.57 13.86 16.83
CA SER A 199 3.75 13.64 17.67
C SER A 199 4.94 14.51 17.23
N LEU A 200 5.18 14.61 15.92
CA LEU A 200 6.23 15.45 15.37
C LEU A 200 6.06 16.92 15.73
N ILE A 201 4.82 17.44 15.75
CA ILE A 201 4.52 18.84 16.09
C ILE A 201 4.61 19.08 17.60
N GLU A 202 4.09 18.17 18.42
CA GLU A 202 4.04 18.33 19.88
C GLU A 202 5.42 18.16 20.53
N ASN A 203 6.32 17.37 19.93
CA ASN A 203 7.64 17.05 20.48
C ASN A 203 8.80 17.88 19.88
N GLN A 204 8.53 19.05 19.27
CA GLN A 204 9.49 19.94 18.57
C GLN A 204 10.53 20.64 19.48
N HIS A 205 11.19 19.94 20.41
CA HIS A 205 12.07 20.63 21.36
C HIS A 205 13.39 21.19 20.77
N ASN A 206 13.78 20.88 19.52
CA ASN A 206 15.10 21.33 19.02
C ASN A 206 15.31 21.53 17.51
N ILE A 207 14.32 21.34 16.62
CA ILE A 207 14.59 21.31 15.17
C ILE A 207 14.28 22.66 14.51
N LYS A 208 15.20 23.63 14.65
CA LYS A 208 15.10 24.94 13.96
C LYS A 208 15.07 24.85 12.43
N GLN A 209 15.52 23.73 11.84
CA GLN A 209 15.73 23.63 10.38
C GLN A 209 14.55 23.02 9.59
N ASN A 210 13.45 22.59 10.22
CA ASN A 210 12.34 21.93 9.49
C ASN A 210 10.93 22.50 9.74
N LYS A 211 10.80 23.64 10.44
CA LYS A 211 9.48 24.21 10.79
C LYS A 211 8.55 24.43 9.60
N LEU A 212 9.07 24.88 8.45
CA LEU A 212 8.27 25.11 7.24
C LEU A 212 7.70 23.81 6.66
N HIS A 213 8.53 22.77 6.52
CA HIS A 213 8.08 21.47 6.03
C HIS A 213 7.05 20.83 6.96
N ILE A 214 7.18 21.02 8.28
CA ILE A 214 6.20 20.54 9.26
C ILE A 214 4.87 21.30 9.14
N LEU A 215 4.90 22.60 8.89
CA LEU A 215 3.69 23.39 8.61
C LEU A 215 3.02 22.97 7.29
N GLU A 216 3.78 22.68 6.25
CA GLU A 216 3.26 22.13 5.00
C GLU A 216 2.63 20.76 5.22
N LEU A 217 3.28 19.91 6.00
CA LEU A 217 2.77 18.60 6.37
C LEU A 217 1.47 18.70 7.19
N TYR A 218 1.38 19.66 8.10
CA TYR A 218 0.15 19.95 8.84
C TYR A 218 -1.00 20.33 7.90
N LYS A 219 -0.75 21.21 6.92
CA LYS A 219 -1.76 21.58 5.90
C LYS A 219 -2.17 20.37 5.06
N GLU A 220 -1.22 19.54 4.65
CA GLU A 220 -1.49 18.31 3.90
C GLU A 220 -2.37 17.36 4.71
N CYS A 221 -2.12 17.20 6.02
CA CYS A 221 -2.98 16.41 6.91
C CYS A 221 -4.42 16.96 6.98
N GLN A 222 -4.60 18.29 7.04
CA GLN A 222 -5.94 18.89 7.05
C GLN A 222 -6.69 18.61 5.73
N VAL A 223 -6.01 18.73 4.60
CA VAL A 223 -6.57 18.41 3.28
C VAL A 223 -6.93 16.92 3.19
N LEU A 224 -6.02 16.04 3.63
CA LEU A 224 -6.24 14.59 3.65
C LEU A 224 -7.45 14.23 4.51
N GLN A 225 -7.63 14.85 5.68
CA GLN A 225 -8.80 14.63 6.53
C GLN A 225 -10.13 14.97 5.85
N GLN A 226 -10.18 16.09 5.14
CA GLN A 226 -11.37 16.48 4.36
C GLN A 226 -11.68 15.49 3.25
N LYS A 227 -10.65 15.01 2.53
CA LYS A 227 -10.84 14.00 1.48
C LYS A 227 -11.26 12.64 2.06
N MET A 228 -10.67 12.23 3.18
CA MET A 228 -11.04 10.99 3.88
C MET A 228 -12.48 11.01 4.40
N LEU A 229 -13.03 12.18 4.76
CA LEU A 229 -14.46 12.30 5.08
C LEU A 229 -15.35 11.95 3.89
N GLY A 230 -15.02 12.46 2.70
CA GLY A 230 -15.70 12.09 1.46
C GLY A 230 -15.59 10.60 1.17
N PHE A 231 -14.37 10.07 1.28
CA PHE A 231 -14.06 8.64 1.15
C PHE A 231 -14.95 7.77 2.05
N TYR A 232 -15.03 8.10 3.34
CA TYR A 232 -15.87 7.36 4.30
C TYR A 232 -17.35 7.44 3.97
N ARG A 233 -17.85 8.54 3.40
CA ARG A 233 -19.26 8.64 2.98
C ARG A 233 -19.55 7.73 1.80
N PHE A 234 -18.70 7.72 0.78
CA PHE A 234 -18.85 6.86 -0.39
C PHE A 234 -18.92 5.37 0.00
N ASN A 235 -18.06 4.92 0.93
CA ASN A 235 -18.03 3.51 1.34
C ASN A 235 -19.37 3.03 1.96
N ARG A 236 -20.26 3.93 2.40
CA ARG A 236 -21.62 3.56 2.89
C ARG A 236 -22.52 2.96 1.82
N HIS A 237 -22.16 3.12 0.54
CA HIS A 237 -22.88 2.50 -0.56
C HIS A 237 -22.79 0.98 -0.58
N PHE A 238 -21.84 0.37 0.13
CA PHE A 238 -21.69 -1.09 0.17
C PHE A 238 -22.13 -1.67 1.51
N SER A 239 -22.96 -2.71 1.46
CA SER A 239 -23.56 -3.36 2.62
C SER A 239 -22.57 -3.99 3.60
N HIS A 240 -21.35 -4.32 3.15
CA HIS A 240 -20.33 -4.88 4.03
C HIS A 240 -19.67 -3.86 4.96
N PHE A 241 -19.95 -2.55 4.80
CA PHE A 241 -19.54 -1.49 5.71
C PHE A 241 -20.65 -1.11 6.68
N ASN A 242 -21.02 -2.04 7.56
CA ASN A 242 -22.04 -1.81 8.60
C ASN A 242 -21.60 -0.77 9.65
N GLN A 243 -20.29 -0.62 9.85
CA GLN A 243 -19.69 0.38 10.72
C GLN A 243 -18.49 0.98 10.01
N ILE A 244 -18.58 2.27 9.73
CA ILE A 244 -17.46 3.05 9.22
C ILE A 244 -16.82 3.73 10.42
N MET A 245 -15.50 3.67 10.50
CA MET A 245 -14.80 4.30 11.61
C MET A 245 -15.06 5.80 11.62
N PRO A 246 -15.13 6.42 12.81
CA PRO A 246 -15.31 7.85 12.90
C PRO A 246 -14.10 8.55 12.23
N PRO A 247 -14.34 9.68 11.57
CA PRO A 247 -13.27 10.44 10.96
C PRO A 247 -12.27 10.91 12.01
N PHE A 248 -10.99 10.74 11.71
CA PHE A 248 -9.91 11.22 12.56
C PHE A 248 -9.75 12.73 12.45
N SER A 249 -9.78 13.42 13.57
CA SER A 249 -9.49 14.85 13.67
C SER A 249 -8.08 15.08 14.21
N LEU A 250 -7.31 15.93 13.53
CA LEU A 250 -5.98 16.34 13.97
C LEU A 250 -6.16 17.54 14.90
N ILE A 251 -6.35 17.25 16.18
CA ILE A 251 -6.45 18.27 17.22
C ILE A 251 -5.05 18.52 17.76
N ILE A 252 -4.50 19.69 17.42
CA ILE A 252 -3.23 20.22 17.91
C ILE A 252 -3.53 21.53 18.63
N GLU A 253 -2.98 21.70 19.82
CA GLU A 253 -3.15 22.93 20.57
C GLU A 253 -2.51 24.13 19.86
N GLN A 254 -3.17 25.29 19.93
CA GLN A 254 -2.73 26.48 19.17
C GLN A 254 -1.32 26.96 19.53
N HIS A 255 -0.83 26.66 20.73
CA HIS A 255 0.48 27.09 21.18
C HIS A 255 1.61 26.41 20.38
N TYR A 256 1.51 25.11 20.12
CA TYR A 256 2.45 24.37 19.25
C TYR A 256 2.50 24.95 17.82
N LEU A 257 1.35 25.36 17.28
CA LEU A 257 1.29 25.95 15.94
C LEU A 257 1.91 27.36 15.89
N LYS A 258 1.74 28.16 16.94
CA LYS A 258 2.36 29.50 17.04
C LYS A 258 3.88 29.40 17.11
N GLU A 259 4.42 28.43 17.85
CA GLU A 259 5.86 28.18 17.92
C GLU A 259 6.47 27.80 16.56
N LEU A 260 5.72 27.11 15.71
CA LEU A 260 6.14 26.79 14.34
C LEU A 260 6.11 28.01 13.42
N GLN A 261 5.15 28.93 13.63
CA GLN A 261 4.99 30.16 12.85
C GLN A 261 5.99 31.26 13.22
N ASP A 262 6.54 31.22 14.45
CA ASP A 262 7.62 32.10 14.91
C ASP A 262 8.97 31.77 14.25
N ASN A 263 9.03 32.00 12.94
CA ASN A 263 10.26 32.10 12.16
C ASN A 263 10.57 33.59 11.98
N LYS A 264 11.17 34.23 13.00
CA LYS A 264 11.81 35.54 12.76
C LYS A 264 13.02 35.30 11.85
N PRO A 265 13.06 35.82 10.62
CA PRO A 265 14.30 35.79 9.85
C PRO A 265 15.33 36.62 10.63
N LYS A 266 16.44 36.01 11.03
CA LYS A 266 17.59 36.80 11.47
C LYS A 266 18.10 37.55 10.25
N ILE A 267 17.84 38.85 10.18
CA ILE A 267 18.24 39.79 9.11
C ILE A 267 19.77 39.99 9.14
N HIS A 268 20.57 38.93 8.99
CA HIS A 268 22.03 39.05 8.90
C HIS A 268 22.74 38.06 7.95
N SER A 269 22.03 37.21 7.20
CA SER A 269 22.69 36.25 6.28
C SER A 269 22.66 36.61 4.79
N LEU A 270 22.19 37.80 4.41
CA LEU A 270 22.23 38.26 3.00
C LEU A 270 23.61 38.72 2.51
N LYS A 271 24.67 38.68 3.33
CA LYS A 271 26.04 39.03 2.92
C LYS A 271 26.95 37.83 2.58
N HIS A 272 26.51 36.59 2.77
CA HIS A 272 27.37 35.41 2.56
C HIS A 272 26.96 34.49 1.39
N LEU A 273 25.83 34.75 0.72
CA LEU A 273 25.37 33.93 -0.41
C LEU A 273 26.01 34.27 -1.76
N SER A 274 26.77 35.37 -1.87
CA SER A 274 27.47 35.75 -3.11
C SER A 274 28.86 35.12 -3.27
N LYS A 275 29.23 34.12 -2.46
CA LYS A 275 30.56 33.47 -2.50
C LYS A 275 30.57 31.94 -2.61
N LEU A 276 29.40 31.29 -2.72
CA LEU A 276 29.31 29.81 -2.76
C LEU A 276 28.81 29.25 -4.11
N SER A 277 28.70 30.08 -5.14
CA SER A 277 28.20 29.66 -6.47
C SER A 277 29.29 29.14 -7.43
N GLU A 278 30.48 28.75 -6.96
CA GLU A 278 31.58 28.34 -7.86
C GLU A 278 32.18 26.94 -7.67
N GLU A 279 31.70 26.10 -6.74
CA GLU A 279 32.22 24.73 -6.62
C GLU A 279 31.21 23.66 -7.07
N HIS A 280 31.29 23.31 -8.36
CA HIS A 280 30.71 22.08 -8.90
C HIS A 280 31.46 20.86 -8.34
N VAL A 281 30.86 20.13 -7.38
CA VAL A 281 31.36 18.81 -6.98
C VAL A 281 30.39 17.73 -7.43
N LYS A 282 30.85 16.94 -8.40
CA LYS A 282 30.25 15.67 -8.83
C LYS A 282 30.30 14.66 -7.68
N PHE A 283 29.16 14.09 -7.29
CA PHE A 283 29.15 12.92 -6.42
C PHE A 283 28.71 11.66 -7.19
N GLN A 284 29.63 10.70 -7.30
CA GLN A 284 29.32 9.28 -7.55
C GLN A 284 29.03 8.60 -6.20
N PRO A 285 28.05 7.68 -6.11
CA PRO A 285 27.81 6.96 -4.87
C PRO A 285 28.79 5.79 -4.71
N GLN A 286 29.55 5.81 -3.62
CA GLN A 286 30.34 4.68 -3.13
C GLN A 286 29.45 3.74 -2.31
N THR A 287 29.47 2.46 -2.64
CA THR A 287 28.83 1.38 -1.86
C THR A 287 29.71 0.99 -0.69
N SER A 288 29.20 1.06 0.55
CA SER A 288 29.88 0.50 1.72
C SER A 288 29.06 -0.61 2.39
N LYS A 289 29.81 -1.64 2.76
CA LYS A 289 29.45 -2.97 3.22
C LYS A 289 28.87 -2.97 4.65
N GLN A 290 28.08 -4.03 4.89
CA GLN A 290 27.92 -4.80 6.14
C GLN A 290 27.71 -4.01 7.43
N ARG A 291 26.53 -4.18 8.06
CA ARG A 291 26.44 -4.72 9.43
C ARG A 291 25.01 -5.03 9.90
N GLN A 292 24.94 -6.19 10.55
CA GLN A 292 24.06 -6.65 11.63
C GLN A 292 22.55 -6.42 11.51
N MET A 293 21.88 -7.51 11.13
CA MET A 293 20.44 -7.72 11.27
C MET A 293 20.00 -7.55 12.72
N ILE A 294 18.99 -6.71 12.96
CA ILE A 294 18.15 -6.81 14.15
C ILE A 294 17.04 -7.82 13.80
N GLN A 295 17.11 -9.00 14.42
CA GLN A 295 16.03 -9.99 14.40
C GLN A 295 14.81 -9.41 15.13
N PHE A 296 13.66 -9.38 14.45
CA PHE A 296 12.38 -9.45 15.14
C PHE A 296 12.09 -10.93 15.37
N GLU A 297 12.44 -11.44 16.55
CA GLU A 297 11.98 -12.75 17.01
C GLU A 297 10.49 -12.66 17.37
N PHE A 298 9.70 -13.55 16.80
CA PHE A 298 8.43 -13.93 17.39
C PHE A 298 8.71 -14.92 18.50
N VAL A 299 8.43 -14.54 19.74
CA VAL A 299 8.42 -15.47 20.87
C VAL A 299 7.33 -16.51 20.60
N GLU A 300 7.73 -17.76 20.39
CA GLU A 300 6.85 -18.91 20.52
C GLU A 300 6.32 -18.93 21.95
N LYS A 301 5.01 -18.72 22.12
CA LYS A 301 4.34 -19.06 23.38
C LYS A 301 4.38 -20.58 23.53
N LYS A 302 5.30 -21.07 24.36
CA LYS A 302 5.20 -22.42 24.95
C LYS A 302 3.85 -22.51 25.68
N GLN A 303 3.04 -23.49 25.28
CA GLN A 303 1.91 -23.95 26.08
C GLN A 303 2.43 -24.38 27.46
N GLN A 304 2.05 -23.64 28.51
CA GLN A 304 2.10 -24.17 29.86
C GLN A 304 0.83 -24.99 30.09
N GLN A 305 1.02 -26.26 30.45
CA GLN A 305 -0.02 -27.13 30.96
C GLN A 305 -0.56 -26.53 32.26
N GLU A 306 -1.81 -26.08 32.26
CA GLU A 306 -2.58 -25.92 33.50
C GLU A 306 -3.13 -27.30 33.90
N SER A 307 -2.62 -27.82 35.01
CA SER A 307 -3.18 -28.97 35.72
C SER A 307 -4.48 -28.56 36.43
N PRO A 308 -5.57 -29.34 36.33
CA PRO A 308 -6.80 -29.03 37.03
C PRO A 308 -6.69 -29.48 38.50
N GLN A 309 -6.61 -28.54 39.44
CA GLN A 309 -6.93 -28.82 40.83
C GLN A 309 -8.42 -28.52 41.07
N PHE A 310 -9.19 -29.60 41.20
CA PHE A 310 -10.52 -29.57 41.80
C PHE A 310 -10.38 -29.53 43.33
N SER A 311 -11.00 -28.55 43.97
CA SER A 311 -11.32 -28.61 45.40
C SER A 311 -12.84 -28.56 45.55
N PHE A 312 -13.40 -29.65 46.08
CA PHE A 312 -14.75 -29.65 46.63
C PHE A 312 -14.64 -29.42 48.14
N SER A 313 -15.50 -28.57 48.69
CA SER A 313 -15.73 -28.47 50.12
C SER A 313 -17.23 -28.47 50.33
N ASN A 314 -17.71 -29.39 51.17
CA ASN A 314 -18.94 -29.16 51.92
C ASN A 314 -18.66 -28.17 53.04
#